data_AF-A0A942J4L6-F1
#
_entry.id   AF-A0A942J4L6-F1
#
_cell.length_a   1.000
_cell.length_b   1.000
_cell.length_c   1.000
_cell.angle_alpha   90.00
_cell.angle_beta   90.00
_cell.angle_gamma   90.00
#
_symmetry.space_group_name_H-M   'P 1'
#
loop_
_entity.id
_entity.type
_entity.pdbx_description
1 polymer ?
#
loop_
_entity_poly.entity_id
_entity_poly.type
_entity_poly.pdbx_seq_one_letter_code
_entity_poly.pdbx_strand_id
1 'polypeptide(L)'
;MGFSDRLRAWFKGETMRAAPSPSTDKSSRTTMRDLEEFVGSREGVEAYLEPRTAIYSTTLLLVADDGEYLRRPVRDRAHAAEFCTKANLPLYDAAKVGYPRRMKDYDRGVRPRRLGLDDMPPWPGASDDDATPPGPPPAPRD
;
A
#
# COMPACT_ATOMS: atom_id res chain seq x y z
N MET A 1 -51.02 -24.57 4.82
CA MET A 1 -50.00 -24.71 3.75
C MET A 1 -48.66 -24.27 4.32
N GLY A 2 -47.69 -25.19 4.37
CA GLY A 2 -46.75 -25.32 5.49
C GLY A 2 -45.44 -24.54 5.41
N PHE A 3 -45.04 -24.04 6.59
CA PHE A 3 -43.73 -23.49 6.94
C PHE A 3 -42.56 -24.49 6.74
N SER A 4 -42.89 -25.76 6.48
CA SER A 4 -41.99 -26.91 6.29
C SER A 4 -41.32 -27.01 4.91
N ASP A 5 -41.85 -26.36 3.87
CA ASP A 5 -41.25 -26.39 2.52
C ASP A 5 -40.02 -25.48 2.39
N ARG A 6 -39.94 -24.43 3.23
CA ARG A 6 -38.81 -23.48 3.22
C ARG A 6 -37.56 -23.98 3.95
N LEU A 7 -37.69 -24.97 4.82
CA LEU A 7 -36.54 -25.58 5.53
C LEU A 7 -35.81 -26.65 4.69
N ARG A 8 -36.47 -27.26 3.69
CA ARG A 8 -35.85 -28.30 2.84
C ARG A 8 -34.95 -27.74 1.75
N ALA A 9 -35.18 -26.50 1.30
CA ALA A 9 -34.36 -25.87 0.27
C ALA A 9 -32.97 -25.44 0.78
N TRP A 10 -32.78 -25.33 2.10
CA TRP A 10 -31.51 -24.91 2.72
C TRP A 10 -30.46 -26.04 2.79
N PHE A 11 -30.89 -27.32 2.74
CA PHE A 11 -29.99 -28.47 2.87
C PHE A 11 -29.57 -29.14 1.56
N LYS A 12 -30.09 -28.70 0.40
CA LYS A 12 -29.75 -29.32 -0.89
C LYS A 12 -28.84 -28.38 -1.69
N GLY A 13 -27.54 -28.58 -1.50
CA GLY A 13 -26.51 -27.92 -2.27
C GLY A 13 -26.66 -28.22 -3.76
N GLU A 14 -27.13 -27.24 -4.52
CA GLU A 14 -26.90 -27.15 -5.95
C GLU A 14 -26.09 -25.88 -6.20
N THR A 15 -24.87 -26.08 -6.67
CA THR A 15 -23.93 -25.02 -7.03
C THR A 15 -24.45 -24.29 -8.27
N MET A 16 -25.30 -23.28 -8.09
CA MET A 16 -25.47 -22.26 -9.12
C MET A 16 -24.20 -21.41 -9.14
N ARG A 17 -23.39 -21.56 -10.19
CA ARG A 17 -22.42 -20.53 -10.58
C ARG A 17 -23.20 -19.26 -10.87
N ALA A 18 -23.26 -18.37 -9.88
CA ALA A 18 -23.81 -17.03 -10.07
C ALA A 18 -22.99 -16.31 -11.13
N ALA A 19 -23.62 -15.96 -12.26
CA ALA A 19 -23.04 -15.03 -13.21
C ALA A 19 -22.80 -13.68 -12.51
N PRO A 20 -21.67 -13.00 -12.73
CA PRO A 20 -21.37 -11.74 -12.06
C PRO A 20 -22.44 -10.70 -12.41
N SER A 21 -23.12 -10.16 -11.39
CA SER A 21 -24.06 -9.06 -11.56
C SER A 21 -23.33 -7.78 -12.03
N PRO A 22 -23.89 -7.00 -12.97
CA PRO A 22 -23.22 -5.85 -13.59
C PRO A 22 -22.88 -4.70 -12.63
N SER A 23 -23.47 -4.68 -11.44
CA SER A 23 -23.18 -3.72 -10.37
C SER A 23 -21.81 -3.93 -9.71
N THR A 24 -21.35 -5.18 -9.61
CA THR A 24 -20.06 -5.54 -8.98
C THR A 24 -18.88 -5.08 -9.83
N ASP A 25 -18.99 -5.18 -11.15
CA ASP A 25 -17.93 -4.79 -12.09
C ASP A 25 -17.67 -3.27 -12.03
N LYS A 26 -18.74 -2.45 -12.07
CA LYS A 26 -18.60 -0.99 -11.97
C LYS A 26 -17.98 -0.56 -10.64
N SER A 27 -18.41 -1.16 -9.52
CA SER A 27 -17.84 -0.90 -8.20
C SER A 27 -16.35 -1.27 -8.13
N SER A 28 -15.98 -2.41 -8.71
CA SER A 28 -14.59 -2.84 -8.82
C SER A 28 -13.74 -1.89 -9.66
N ARG A 29 -14.26 -1.40 -10.79
CA ARG A 29 -13.54 -0.44 -11.65
C ARG A 29 -13.34 0.92 -10.96
N THR A 30 -14.37 1.44 -10.29
CA THR A 30 -14.25 2.65 -9.48
C THR A 30 -13.23 2.46 -8.36
N THR A 31 -13.25 1.30 -7.71
CA THR A 31 -12.28 0.95 -6.66
C THR A 31 -10.84 0.98 -7.17
N MET A 32 -10.55 0.36 -8.33
CA MET A 32 -9.19 0.36 -8.88
C MET A 32 -8.75 1.77 -9.29
N ARG A 33 -9.66 2.57 -9.87
CA ARG A 33 -9.38 3.97 -10.21
C ARG A 33 -9.00 4.80 -8.97
N ASP A 34 -9.71 4.62 -7.85
CA ASP A 34 -9.38 5.32 -6.60
C ASP A 34 -7.99 4.93 -6.08
N LEU A 35 -7.63 3.64 -6.19
CA LEU A 35 -6.30 3.15 -5.81
C LEU A 35 -5.21 3.74 -6.71
N GLU A 36 -5.42 3.76 -8.02
CA GLU A 36 -4.50 4.36 -9.00
C GLU A 36 -4.33 5.86 -8.76
N GLU A 37 -5.43 6.58 -8.53
CA GLU A 37 -5.42 8.02 -8.23
C GLU A 37 -4.64 8.31 -6.95
N PHE A 38 -4.85 7.52 -5.89
CA PHE A 38 -4.12 7.66 -4.63
C PHE A 38 -2.61 7.47 -4.84
N VAL A 39 -2.20 6.42 -5.55
CA VAL A 39 -0.79 6.14 -5.82
C VAL A 39 -0.16 7.24 -6.67
N GLY A 40 -0.88 7.74 -7.68
CA GLY A 40 -0.35 8.77 -8.59
C GLY A 40 -0.22 10.16 -7.97
N SER A 41 -0.80 10.39 -6.79
CA SER A 41 -0.87 11.71 -6.15
C SER A 41 -0.19 11.78 -4.78
N ARG A 42 0.34 10.67 -4.26
CA ARG A 42 1.07 10.59 -2.99
C ARG A 42 2.46 9.99 -3.20
N GLU A 43 3.39 10.35 -2.33
CA GLU A 43 4.75 9.83 -2.31
C GLU A 43 4.91 8.74 -1.25
N GLY A 44 5.91 7.86 -1.42
CA GLY A 44 6.25 6.84 -0.41
C GLY A 44 5.10 5.89 -0.04
N VAL A 45 4.20 5.61 -0.97
CA VAL A 45 3.03 4.76 -0.72
C VAL A 45 3.47 3.31 -0.48
N GLU A 46 2.95 2.71 0.58
CA GLU A 46 3.09 1.30 0.88
C GLU A 46 1.72 0.62 0.93
N ALA A 47 1.65 -0.63 0.48
CA ALA A 47 0.41 -1.40 0.46
C ALA A 47 0.37 -2.46 1.56
N TYR A 48 -0.79 -2.57 2.21
CA TYR A 48 -1.07 -3.52 3.28
C TYR A 48 -2.30 -4.33 2.89
N LEU A 49 -2.13 -5.64 2.72
CA LEU A 49 -3.22 -6.55 2.44
C LEU A 49 -3.90 -6.97 3.74
N GLU A 50 -5.19 -6.69 3.82
CA GLU A 50 -6.04 -7.17 4.89
C GLU A 50 -6.71 -8.48 4.47
N PRO A 51 -6.60 -9.55 5.28
CA PRO A 51 -7.22 -10.81 4.94
C PRO A 51 -8.74 -10.67 4.94
N ARG A 52 -9.40 -11.52 4.15
CA ARG A 52 -10.85 -11.67 4.21
C ARG A 52 -11.27 -12.09 5.61
N THR A 53 -12.28 -11.41 6.14
CA THR A 53 -12.94 -11.77 7.42
C THR A 53 -14.36 -12.27 7.15
N ALA A 54 -15.10 -12.60 8.21
CA ALA A 54 -16.50 -13.02 8.08
C ALA A 54 -17.40 -11.91 7.52
N ILE A 55 -17.06 -10.64 7.80
CA ILE A 55 -17.88 -9.46 7.43
C ILE A 55 -17.28 -8.72 6.24
N TYR A 56 -15.95 -8.66 6.14
CA TYR A 56 -15.26 -7.87 5.11
C TYR A 56 -14.55 -8.75 4.09
N SER A 57 -14.62 -8.36 2.82
CA SER A 57 -13.80 -8.94 1.75
C SER A 57 -12.32 -8.64 1.96
N THR A 58 -11.46 -9.35 1.23
CA THR A 58 -10.05 -8.97 1.10
C THR A 58 -9.96 -7.50 0.71
N THR A 59 -9.07 -6.76 1.36
CA THR A 59 -9.01 -5.30 1.24
C THR A 59 -7.56 -4.88 1.08
N LEU A 60 -7.31 -3.88 0.23
CA LEU A 60 -6.01 -3.24 0.09
C LEU A 60 -6.06 -1.90 0.82
N LEU A 61 -5.14 -1.72 1.76
CA LEU A 61 -4.90 -0.47 2.47
C LEU A 61 -3.61 0.15 1.92
N LEU A 62 -3.71 1.30 1.28
CA LEU A 62 -2.57 2.10 0.85
C LEU A 62 -2.27 3.15 1.91
N VAL A 63 -1.00 3.32 2.27
CA VAL A 63 -0.55 4.31 3.27
C VAL A 63 0.62 5.10 2.71
N ALA A 64 0.44 6.42 2.55
CA ALA A 64 1.46 7.36 2.09
C ALA A 64 2.55 7.61 3.15
N ASP A 65 3.59 8.35 2.77
CA ASP A 65 4.72 8.74 3.64
C ASP A 65 4.29 9.55 4.87
N ASP A 66 3.29 10.42 4.72
CA ASP A 66 2.73 11.28 5.76
C ASP A 66 1.70 10.57 6.67
N GLY A 67 1.33 9.34 6.29
CA GLY A 67 0.35 8.52 6.97
C GLY A 67 -1.08 8.65 6.45
N GLU A 68 -1.36 9.49 5.45
CA GLU A 68 -2.64 9.47 4.75
C GLU A 68 -2.88 8.07 4.18
N TYR A 69 -4.12 7.60 4.22
CA TYR A 69 -4.43 6.26 3.77
C TYR A 69 -5.75 6.16 3.00
N LEU A 70 -5.80 5.19 2.09
CA LEU A 70 -6.99 4.79 1.36
C LEU A 70 -7.22 3.29 1.54
N ARG A 71 -8.44 2.91 1.91
CA ARG A 71 -8.84 1.51 2.07
C ARG A 71 -9.91 1.15 1.05
N ARG A 72 -9.65 0.12 0.24
CA ARG A 72 -10.60 -0.34 -0.79
C ARG A 72 -10.66 -1.87 -0.92
N PRO A 73 -11.85 -2.46 -1.12
CA PRO A 73 -11.99 -3.90 -1.30
C PRO A 73 -11.35 -4.35 -2.60
N VAL A 74 -10.70 -5.51 -2.60
CA VAL A 74 -10.09 -6.12 -3.77
C VAL A 74 -10.60 -7.54 -3.95
N ARG A 75 -10.62 -8.01 -5.20
CA ARG A 75 -11.16 -9.33 -5.54
C ARG A 75 -10.52 -10.46 -4.73
N ASP A 76 -9.18 -10.48 -4.71
CA ASP A 76 -8.38 -11.51 -4.06
C ASP A 76 -6.93 -11.01 -3.86
N ARG A 77 -6.10 -11.83 -3.20
CA ARG A 77 -4.68 -11.54 -2.94
C ARG A 77 -3.86 -11.43 -4.22
N ALA A 78 -4.15 -12.24 -5.23
CA ALA A 78 -3.38 -12.25 -6.47
C ALA A 78 -3.59 -10.95 -7.25
N HIS A 79 -4.84 -10.47 -7.33
CA HIS A 79 -5.18 -9.20 -7.94
C HIS A 79 -4.53 -8.01 -7.22
N ALA A 80 -4.49 -8.04 -5.88
CA ALA A 80 -3.77 -7.03 -5.10
C ALA A 80 -2.26 -7.05 -5.37
N ALA A 81 -1.64 -8.23 -5.43
CA ALA A 81 -0.23 -8.37 -5.74
C ALA A 81 0.12 -7.90 -7.16
N GLU A 82 -0.74 -8.20 -8.14
CA GLU A 82 -0.59 -7.72 -9.52
C GLU A 82 -0.65 -6.19 -9.58
N PHE A 83 -1.64 -5.58 -8.93
CA PHE A 83 -1.74 -4.12 -8.81
C PHE A 83 -0.49 -3.51 -8.19
N CYS A 84 -0.03 -4.02 -7.05
CA CYS A 84 1.15 -3.49 -6.36
C CYS A 84 2.41 -3.65 -7.21
N THR A 85 2.56 -4.78 -7.91
CA THR A 85 3.70 -5.00 -8.83
C THR A 85 3.71 -3.98 -9.96
N LYS A 86 2.55 -3.74 -10.60
CA LYS A 86 2.43 -2.73 -11.67
C LYS A 86 2.71 -1.32 -11.18
N ALA A 87 2.27 -1.01 -9.96
CA ALA A 87 2.47 0.29 -9.32
C ALA A 87 3.84 0.42 -8.61
N ASN A 88 4.70 -0.61 -8.67
CA ASN A 88 5.98 -0.68 -7.96
C ASN A 88 5.88 -0.38 -6.45
N LEU A 89 4.83 -0.91 -5.81
CA LEU A 89 4.56 -0.73 -4.38
C LEU A 89 5.02 -1.95 -3.57
N PRO A 90 5.62 -1.75 -2.39
CA PRO A 90 5.81 -2.84 -1.45
C PRO A 90 4.45 -3.30 -0.91
N LEU A 91 4.24 -4.61 -0.85
CA LEU A 91 3.00 -5.23 -0.37
C LEU A 91 3.25 -6.09 0.88
N TYR A 92 2.67 -5.67 2.00
CA TYR A 92 2.76 -6.36 3.29
C TYR A 92 1.47 -7.09 3.65
N ASP A 93 1.58 -8.08 4.53
CA ASP A 93 0.42 -8.73 5.14
C ASP A 93 0.10 -8.04 6.47
N ALA A 94 -1.01 -7.29 6.51
CA ALA A 94 -1.38 -6.48 7.66
C ALA A 94 -1.57 -7.31 8.94
N ALA A 95 -1.99 -8.58 8.82
CA ALA A 95 -2.15 -9.46 9.97
C ALA A 95 -0.80 -9.89 10.58
N LYS A 96 0.30 -9.79 9.81
CA LYS A 96 1.65 -10.15 10.27
C LYS A 96 2.41 -8.94 10.77
N VAL A 97 2.39 -7.82 10.05
CA VAL A 97 3.20 -6.63 10.38
C VAL A 97 2.44 -5.59 11.19
N GLY A 98 1.10 -5.68 11.23
CA GLY A 98 0.24 -4.65 11.80
C GLY A 98 0.14 -3.41 10.92
N TYR A 99 -0.48 -2.35 11.46
CA TYR A 99 -0.60 -1.06 10.77
C TYR A 99 0.59 -0.15 11.10
N PRO A 100 1.09 0.61 10.11
CA PRO A 100 2.26 1.46 10.33
C PRO A 100 1.96 2.58 11.31
N ARG A 101 2.97 2.98 12.08
CA ARG A 101 2.83 4.02 13.10
C ARG A 101 2.35 5.35 12.51
N ARG A 102 2.83 5.72 11.33
CA ARG A 102 2.45 6.96 10.62
C ARG A 102 0.95 7.08 10.33
N MET A 103 0.26 5.97 10.05
CA MET A 103 -1.20 5.95 9.90
C MET A 103 -1.90 6.34 11.23
N LYS A 104 -1.42 5.80 12.36
CA LYS A 104 -1.96 6.15 13.69
C LYS A 104 -1.64 7.60 14.09
N ASP A 105 -0.47 8.11 13.69
CA ASP A 105 -0.11 9.52 13.86
C ASP A 105 -1.04 10.41 13.02
N TYR A 106 -1.35 9.98 11.78
CA TYR A 106 -2.26 10.69 10.88
C TYR A 106 -3.65 10.86 11.50
N ASP A 107 -4.21 9.79 12.07
CA ASP A 107 -5.49 9.81 12.78
C ASP A 107 -5.50 10.78 13.98
N ARG A 108 -4.33 11.01 14.61
CA ARG A 108 -4.15 11.96 15.72
C ARG A 108 -3.91 13.39 15.28
N GLY A 109 -3.94 13.69 13.97
CA GLY A 109 -3.58 15.01 13.45
C GLY A 109 -2.08 15.30 13.46
N VAL A 110 -1.24 14.32 13.79
CA VAL A 110 0.23 14.46 13.72
C VAL A 110 0.66 14.12 12.29
N ARG A 111 1.45 14.98 11.66
CA ARG A 111 2.02 14.74 10.34
C ARG A 111 3.55 14.76 10.46
N PRO A 112 4.26 13.81 9.86
CA PRO A 112 5.71 13.88 9.84
C PRO A 112 6.15 15.13 9.08
N ARG A 113 7.12 15.85 9.63
CA ARG A 113 7.74 16.97 8.92
C ARG A 113 8.57 16.41 7.77
N ARG A 114 8.30 16.88 6.55
CA ARG A 114 9.19 16.67 5.41
C ARG A 114 10.46 17.47 5.66
N LEU A 115 11.59 16.78 5.78
CA LEU A 115 12.90 17.41 5.87
C LEU A 115 13.38 17.72 4.45
N GLY A 116 13.75 18.97 4.19
CA GLY A 116 14.47 19.33 2.98
C GLY A 116 15.93 18.90 3.05
N LEU A 117 16.62 18.89 1.90
CA LEU A 117 18.07 18.67 1.84
C LEU A 117 18.83 19.69 2.70
N ASP A 118 18.35 20.93 2.74
CA ASP A 118 18.94 22.01 3.56
C ASP A 118 18.72 21.82 5.07
N ASP A 119 17.67 21.08 5.47
CA ASP A 119 17.43 20.73 6.87
C ASP A 119 18.32 19.56 7.32
N MET A 120 18.91 18.82 6.38
CA MET A 120 19.78 17.68 6.71
C MET A 120 21.15 18.18 7.16
N PRO A 121 21.72 17.59 8.23
CA PRO A 121 23.09 17.89 8.59
C PRO A 121 24.02 17.54 7.41
N PRO A 122 25.13 18.27 7.23
CA PRO A 122 26.08 17.97 6.17
C PRO A 122 26.52 16.51 6.29
N TRP A 123 26.61 15.83 5.15
CA TRP A 123 27.14 14.47 5.12
C TRP A 123 28.54 14.50 5.76
N PRO A 124 28.84 13.62 6.73
CA PRO A 124 30.09 13.70 7.49
C PRO A 124 31.36 13.68 6.63
N GLY A 125 31.28 13.13 5.41
CA GLY A 125 32.38 13.11 4.44
C GLY A 125 32.27 14.15 3.31
N ALA A 126 31.43 15.17 3.44
CA ALA A 126 31.28 16.25 2.45
C ALA A 126 32.02 17.54 2.87
N SER A 127 32.89 17.48 3.88
CA SER A 127 33.77 18.60 4.20
C SER A 127 34.71 18.88 3.02
N ASP A 128 34.81 20.14 2.63
CA ASP A 128 35.68 20.61 1.53
C ASP A 128 37.16 20.20 1.72
N ASP A 129 37.56 19.88 2.96
CA ASP A 129 38.91 19.43 3.33
C ASP A 129 39.32 18.09 2.67
N ASP A 130 38.35 17.21 2.34
CA ASP A 130 38.63 15.87 1.77
C ASP A 130 38.68 15.86 0.22
N ALA A 131 38.37 17.00 -0.41
CA ALA A 131 38.29 17.12 -1.86
C ALA A 131 39.56 17.65 -2.54
N THR A 132 40.63 17.94 -1.79
CA THR A 132 41.92 18.34 -2.40
C THR A 132 42.65 17.09 -2.90
N PRO A 133 42.73 16.82 -4.21
CA PRO A 133 43.56 15.74 -4.71
C PRO A 133 45.01 15.99 -4.26
N PRO A 134 45.77 14.95 -3.86
CA PRO A 134 47.17 15.13 -3.52
C PRO A 134 47.87 15.81 -4.69
N GLY A 135 48.59 16.90 -4.39
CA GLY A 135 49.40 17.59 -5.39
C GLY A 135 50.35 16.62 -6.10
N PRO A 136 50.82 16.95 -7.32
CA PRO A 136 51.72 16.08 -8.07
C PRO A 136 52.94 15.71 -7.21
N PRO A 137 53.40 14.44 -7.26
CA PRO A 137 54.55 14.00 -6.46
C PRO A 137 55.76 14.89 -6.74
N PRO A 138 56.58 15.21 -5.72
CA PRO A 138 57.77 16.03 -5.92
C PRO A 138 58.71 15.36 -6.92
N ALA A 139 59.34 16.16 -7.78
CA ALA A 139 60.29 15.65 -8.76
C ALA A 139 61.40 14.84 -8.07
N PRO A 140 61.84 13.71 -8.66
CA PRO A 140 62.93 12.92 -8.10
C PRO A 140 64.17 13.80 -7.95
N ARG A 141 64.83 13.69 -6.80
CA ARG A 141 66.12 14.35 -6.57
C ARG A 141 67.23 13.47 -7.16
N ASP A 142 68.07 14.08 -7.98
CA ASP A 142 69.29 13.49 -8.54
C ASP A 142 70.29 13.04 -7.46
#